data_AF-W9WBS3-F1
#
_entry.id   AF-W9WBS3-F1
#
_cell.length_a   1.000
_cell.length_b   1.000
_cell.length_c   1.000
_cell.angle_alpha   90.00
_cell.angle_beta   90.00
_cell.angle_gamma   90.00
#
_symmetry.space_group_name_H-M   'P 1'
#
loop_
_entity.id
_entity.type
_entity.pdbx_description
1 polymer ?
#
loop_
_entity_poly.entity_id
_entity_poly.type
_entity_poly.pdbx_seq_one_letter_code
_entity_poly.pdbx_strand_id
1 'polypeptide(L)'
;MSTSTSTSTSTGTFTLLLFASASTFAGDLETLTLPAPTTLRGVFRELERRFPGMTRRILRSSAVTVNLEYVDVDVEADEASSGGNRGKGAGGGETGGGHGDGGEQERMRVKGEGKAVGEGAGEGGGEGLDLLIRPGDEVGIIPPVSSG
;
A
#
# COMPACT_ATOMS: atom_id res chain seq x y z
N MET A 1 -16.60 19.27 -25.62
CA MET A 1 -15.48 18.30 -25.68
C MET A 1 -15.48 17.54 -24.36
N SER A 2 -16.08 16.35 -24.34
CA SER A 2 -16.13 15.50 -23.15
C SER A 2 -14.85 14.66 -23.13
N THR A 3 -13.94 14.92 -22.21
CA THR A 3 -12.68 14.16 -22.08
C THR A 3 -12.95 12.78 -21.51
N SER A 4 -12.44 11.78 -22.21
CA SER A 4 -12.87 10.39 -22.22
C SER A 4 -12.55 9.61 -20.94
N THR A 5 -13.59 9.00 -20.39
CA THR A 5 -13.50 7.78 -19.57
C THR A 5 -13.20 6.60 -20.51
N SER A 6 -12.00 6.03 -20.45
CA SER A 6 -11.71 4.76 -21.15
C SER A 6 -11.16 3.71 -20.17
N THR A 7 -12.09 3.04 -19.49
CA THR A 7 -11.86 1.74 -18.84
C THR A 7 -11.92 0.64 -19.91
N SER A 8 -10.89 0.49 -20.74
CA SER A 8 -10.72 -0.69 -21.58
C SER A 8 -9.79 -1.67 -20.87
N THR A 9 -10.33 -2.80 -20.40
CA THR A 9 -9.61 -3.94 -19.80
C THR A 9 -8.82 -4.70 -20.87
N SER A 10 -7.90 -4.03 -21.56
CA SER A 10 -6.96 -4.69 -22.46
C SER A 10 -5.89 -5.35 -21.60
N THR A 11 -5.87 -6.68 -21.55
CA THR A 11 -4.72 -7.41 -20.99
C THR A 11 -3.53 -7.16 -21.90
N GLY A 12 -2.40 -6.77 -21.34
CA GLY A 12 -1.19 -6.52 -22.11
C GLY A 12 0.03 -6.60 -21.21
N THR A 13 1.12 -5.97 -21.62
CA THR A 13 2.36 -5.95 -20.85
C THR A 13 2.86 -4.53 -20.68
N PHE A 14 3.60 -4.28 -19.62
CA PHE A 14 4.33 -3.04 -19.40
C PHE A 14 5.84 -3.36 -19.34
N THR A 15 6.66 -2.34 -19.55
CA THR A 15 8.12 -2.45 -19.54
C THR A 15 8.64 -1.95 -18.20
N LEU A 16 9.38 -2.78 -17.48
CA LEU A 16 10.10 -2.43 -16.27
C LEU A 16 11.57 -2.26 -16.61
N LEU A 17 12.13 -1.10 -16.30
CA LEU A 17 13.52 -0.72 -16.54
C LEU A 17 14.27 -0.73 -15.21
N LEU A 18 15.34 -1.53 -15.13
CA LEU A 18 16.20 -1.65 -13.97
C LEU A 18 17.52 -0.93 -14.25
N PHE A 19 17.88 0.03 -13.39
CA PHE A 19 19.11 0.80 -13.56
C PHE A 19 20.15 0.45 -12.50
N ALA A 20 21.44 0.63 -12.85
CA ALA A 20 22.59 0.52 -11.95
C ALA A 20 22.57 -0.75 -11.07
N SER A 21 22.54 -0.62 -9.74
CA SER A 21 22.57 -1.77 -8.83
C SER A 21 21.32 -2.64 -8.92
N ALA A 22 20.20 -2.12 -9.43
CA ALA A 22 18.97 -2.89 -9.62
C ALA A 22 19.14 -3.95 -10.73
N SER A 23 19.80 -3.60 -11.85
CA SER A 23 20.03 -4.56 -12.94
C SER A 23 21.08 -5.60 -12.55
N THR A 24 22.16 -5.20 -11.87
CA THR A 24 23.15 -6.14 -11.32
C THR A 24 22.51 -7.10 -10.32
N PHE A 25 21.61 -6.62 -9.45
CA PHE A 25 20.89 -7.49 -8.51
C PHE A 25 19.97 -8.49 -9.21
N ALA A 26 19.40 -8.11 -10.35
CA ALA A 26 18.57 -8.97 -11.19
C ALA A 26 19.37 -9.92 -12.12
N GLY A 27 20.70 -9.99 -11.97
CA GLY A 27 21.57 -10.83 -12.80
C GLY A 27 21.89 -10.18 -14.15
N ASP A 28 22.27 -8.90 -14.13
CA ASP A 28 22.59 -8.07 -15.31
C ASP A 28 21.40 -7.89 -16.26
N LEU A 29 20.20 -7.82 -15.68
CA LEU A 29 18.96 -7.66 -16.41
C LEU A 29 18.48 -6.21 -16.32
N GLU A 30 18.50 -5.49 -17.44
CA GLU A 30 18.15 -4.07 -17.51
C GLU A 30 16.67 -3.85 -17.83
N THR A 31 16.00 -4.84 -18.40
CA THR A 31 14.62 -4.71 -18.88
C THR A 31 13.81 -5.97 -18.61
N LEU A 32 12.60 -5.78 -18.10
CA LEU A 32 11.66 -6.84 -17.78
C LEU A 32 10.29 -6.50 -18.40
N THR A 33 9.65 -7.49 -18.99
CA THR A 33 8.27 -7.35 -19.48
C THR A 33 7.35 -8.06 -18.51
N LEU A 34 6.41 -7.32 -17.92
CA LEU A 34 5.51 -7.82 -16.89
C LEU A 34 4.04 -7.62 -17.33
N PRO A 35 3.12 -8.48 -16.87
CA PRO A 35 1.72 -8.37 -17.26
C PRO A 35 1.05 -7.13 -16.65
N ALA A 36 0.18 -6.52 -17.44
CA ALA A 36 -0.69 -5.41 -17.06
C ALA A 36 -2.17 -5.80 -17.33
N PRO A 37 -3.14 -5.23 -16.60
CA PRO A 37 -3.00 -4.17 -15.59
C PRO A 37 -2.48 -4.69 -14.24
N THR A 38 -1.60 -3.92 -13.59
CA THR A 38 -1.12 -4.15 -12.22
C THR A 38 -0.97 -2.83 -11.50
N THR A 39 -0.82 -2.83 -10.18
CA THR A 39 -0.41 -1.64 -9.42
C THR A 39 1.09 -1.65 -9.18
N LEU A 40 1.66 -0.50 -8.82
CA LEU A 40 3.07 -0.38 -8.48
C LEU A 40 3.46 -1.29 -7.30
N ARG A 41 2.60 -1.41 -6.28
CA ARG A 41 2.71 -2.41 -5.22
C ARG A 41 2.76 -3.83 -5.76
N GLY A 42 1.92 -4.14 -6.74
CA GLY A 42 1.94 -5.42 -7.45
C GLY A 42 3.29 -5.68 -8.13
N VAL A 43 3.88 -4.65 -8.76
CA VAL A 43 5.22 -4.72 -9.37
C VAL A 43 6.28 -5.05 -8.32
N PHE A 44 6.28 -4.34 -7.19
CA PHE A 44 7.25 -4.55 -6.11
C PHE A 44 7.16 -5.99 -5.55
N ARG A 45 5.94 -6.47 -5.31
CA ARG A 45 5.71 -7.84 -4.86
C ARG A 45 6.17 -8.89 -5.87
N GLU A 46 6.00 -8.61 -7.16
CA GLU A 46 6.46 -9.50 -8.23
C GLU A 46 7.99 -9.51 -8.33
N LEU A 47 8.63 -8.35 -8.17
CA LEU A 47 10.09 -8.23 -8.10
C LEU A 47 10.66 -9.00 -6.90
N GLU A 48 10.07 -8.86 -5.71
CA GLU A 48 10.51 -9.61 -4.51
C GLU A 48 10.36 -11.13 -4.68
N ARG A 49 9.28 -11.56 -5.33
CA ARG A 49 9.05 -13.00 -5.62
C ARG A 49 10.11 -13.56 -6.57
N ARG A 50 10.51 -12.78 -7.57
CA ARG A 50 11.51 -13.19 -8.57
C ARG A 50 12.95 -13.04 -8.06
N PHE A 51 13.21 -11.98 -7.30
CA PHE A 51 14.51 -11.57 -6.78
C PHE A 51 14.40 -11.33 -5.27
N PRO A 52 14.46 -12.40 -4.46
CA PRO A 52 14.30 -12.29 -3.02
C PRO A 52 15.35 -11.36 -2.40
N GLY A 53 14.89 -10.37 -1.63
CA GLY A 53 15.70 -9.33 -1.01
C GLY A 53 15.83 -8.04 -1.83
N MET A 54 15.29 -7.97 -3.06
CA MET A 54 15.36 -6.77 -3.91
C MET A 54 14.61 -5.59 -3.29
N THR A 55 13.46 -5.82 -2.65
CA THR A 55 12.67 -4.73 -2.07
C THR A 55 13.45 -4.00 -0.99
N ARG A 56 14.02 -4.76 -0.06
CA ARG A 56 14.75 -4.21 1.08
C ARG A 56 16.11 -3.63 0.70
N ARG A 57 16.79 -4.20 -0.31
CA ARG A 57 18.14 -3.75 -0.73
C ARG A 57 18.11 -2.62 -1.74
N ILE A 58 17.14 -2.62 -2.65
CA ILE A 58 17.07 -1.72 -3.80
C ILE A 58 15.85 -0.81 -3.63
N LEU A 59 14.64 -1.38 -3.74
CA LEU A 59 13.40 -0.60 -3.90
C LEU A 59 13.12 0.38 -2.75
N ARG A 60 13.46 0.04 -1.51
CA ARG A 60 13.25 0.91 -0.33
C ARG A 60 14.00 2.25 -0.42
N SER A 61 15.09 2.30 -1.17
CA SER A 61 15.89 3.52 -1.36
C SER A 61 15.82 4.07 -2.79
N SER A 62 15.17 3.36 -3.71
CA SER A 62 15.12 3.74 -5.11
C SER A 62 14.01 4.76 -5.38
N ALA A 63 14.30 5.71 -6.26
CA ALA A 63 13.26 6.49 -6.91
C ALA A 63 12.56 5.63 -7.96
N VAL A 64 11.25 5.84 -8.12
CA VAL A 64 10.46 5.16 -9.14
C VAL A 64 9.91 6.17 -10.13
N THR A 65 9.97 5.82 -11.40
CA THR A 65 9.30 6.57 -12.46
C THR A 65 8.24 5.74 -13.16
N VAL A 66 7.17 6.38 -13.61
CA VAL A 66 6.16 5.78 -14.50
C VAL A 66 5.99 6.71 -15.69
N ASN A 67 6.23 6.21 -16.90
CA ASN A 67 6.25 6.99 -18.14
C ASN A 67 7.14 8.24 -18.02
N LEU A 68 8.33 8.07 -17.43
CA LEU A 68 9.31 9.11 -17.12
C LEU A 68 8.91 10.11 -16.02
N GLU A 69 7.73 9.96 -15.43
CA GLU A 69 7.29 10.81 -14.32
C GLU A 69 7.69 10.21 -12.98
N TYR A 70 8.28 11.02 -12.10
CA TYR A 70 8.65 10.57 -10.76
C TYR A 70 7.42 10.38 -9.89
N VAL A 71 7.31 9.21 -9.27
CA VAL A 71 6.23 8.86 -8.37
C VAL A 71 6.81 8.76 -6.97
N ASP A 72 6.25 9.53 -6.04
CA ASP A 72 6.63 9.45 -4.63
C ASP A 72 6.04 8.16 -4.04
N VAL A 73 6.93 7.25 -3.63
CA VAL A 73 6.57 5.93 -3.13
C VAL A 73 7.00 5.78 -1.69
N ASP A 74 6.03 5.85 -0.77
CA ASP A 74 6.26 5.54 0.63
C ASP A 74 6.29 4.02 0.86
N VAL A 75 7.46 3.41 0.61
CA VAL A 75 7.67 1.96 0.73
C VAL A 75 7.71 1.49 2.20
N GLU A 76 7.83 2.41 3.18
CA GLU A 76 7.81 2.06 4.61
C GLU A 76 6.44 1.56 5.10
N ALA A 77 5.34 1.93 4.44
CA ALA A 77 4.00 1.59 4.88
C ALA A 77 3.61 0.12 4.64
N ASP A 78 4.22 -0.57 3.65
CA ASP A 78 3.77 -1.90 3.23
C ASP A 78 4.34 -3.05 4.08
N GLU A 79 5.46 -2.84 4.77
CA GLU A 79 6.04 -3.82 5.71
C GLU A 79 5.13 -4.07 6.94
N ALA A 80 4.15 -3.20 7.19
CA ALA A 80 3.17 -3.37 8.27
C ALA A 80 2.02 -4.33 7.91
N SER A 81 1.81 -4.66 6.63
CA SER A 81 0.65 -5.44 6.19
C SER A 81 0.90 -6.95 6.05
N SER A 82 2.13 -7.43 6.23
CA SER A 82 2.45 -8.87 6.34
C SER A 82 2.70 -9.31 7.79
N GLY A 83 1.91 -8.77 8.73
CA GLY A 83 1.87 -9.14 10.14
C GLY A 83 0.49 -9.62 10.62
N GLY A 84 -0.33 -10.17 9.72
CA GLY A 84 -1.66 -10.68 10.06
C GLY A 84 -1.65 -12.15 10.50
N ASN A 85 -2.21 -12.41 11.69
CA ASN A 85 -2.66 -13.70 12.28
C ASN A 85 -1.70 -14.27 13.36
N ARG A 86 -2.06 -14.42 14.65
CA ARG A 86 -3.33 -14.86 15.26
C ARG A 86 -3.49 -14.34 16.69
N GLY A 87 -4.74 -13.98 17.03
CA GLY A 87 -5.41 -14.63 18.15
C GLY A 87 -5.17 -14.05 19.53
N LYS A 88 -5.92 -13.00 19.84
CA LYS A 88 -6.30 -12.60 21.20
C LYS A 88 -7.08 -13.77 21.84
N GLY A 89 -6.39 -14.61 22.62
CA GLY A 89 -6.97 -15.72 23.37
C GLY A 89 -7.51 -15.23 24.71
N ALA A 90 -8.82 -15.39 24.89
CA ALA A 90 -9.58 -15.03 26.08
C ALA A 90 -9.05 -15.74 27.34
N GLY A 91 -8.78 -14.96 28.39
CA GLY A 91 -8.46 -15.46 29.72
C GLY A 91 -9.62 -15.22 30.68
N GLY A 92 -10.00 -16.30 31.38
CA GLY A 92 -10.47 -16.28 32.77
C GLY A 92 -11.87 -15.76 33.04
N GLY A 93 -12.81 -16.68 33.28
CA GLY A 93 -14.06 -16.36 33.95
C GLY A 93 -13.85 -16.24 35.45
N GLU A 94 -14.65 -15.40 36.10
CA GLU A 94 -14.90 -15.42 37.54
C GLU A 94 -16.35 -15.03 37.81
N THR A 95 -16.95 -15.78 38.73
CA THR A 95 -18.37 -15.82 39.11
C THR A 95 -18.69 -14.85 40.26
N GLY A 96 -19.95 -14.41 40.34
CA GLY A 96 -20.59 -13.86 41.54
C GLY A 96 -21.36 -12.57 41.21
N GLY A 97 -22.63 -12.36 41.55
CA GLY A 97 -23.51 -13.03 42.50
C GLY A 97 -24.21 -11.98 43.38
N GLY A 98 -25.32 -11.40 42.90
CA GLY A 98 -26.52 -11.07 43.70
C GLY A 98 -26.64 -9.72 44.46
N HIS A 99 -27.87 -9.20 44.43
CA HIS A 99 -28.54 -8.16 45.26
C HIS A 99 -28.15 -6.69 45.02
N GLY A 100 -29.05 -5.73 44.86
CA GLY A 100 -30.52 -5.67 44.91
C GLY A 100 -30.96 -4.19 44.90
N ASP A 101 -32.26 -3.95 44.65
CA ASP A 101 -33.02 -2.69 44.91
C ASP A 101 -32.68 -1.49 43.98
N GLY A 102 -33.58 -0.86 43.22
CA GLY A 102 -34.92 -0.39 43.54
C GLY A 102 -34.93 1.12 43.22
N GLY A 103 -35.81 1.61 42.33
CA GLY A 103 -35.90 3.05 42.07
C GLY A 103 -36.28 3.47 40.65
N GLU A 104 -37.56 3.38 40.36
CA GLU A 104 -38.28 4.20 39.39
C GLU A 104 -37.95 5.71 39.51
N GLN A 105 -37.70 6.39 38.38
CA GLN A 105 -38.48 7.56 37.92
C GLN A 105 -37.86 8.28 36.71
N GLU A 106 -38.73 8.50 35.73
CA GLU A 106 -38.70 9.51 34.65
C GLU A 106 -37.79 10.70 34.90
N ARG A 107 -36.97 11.09 33.90
CA ARG A 107 -36.89 12.47 33.40
C ARG A 107 -36.52 12.49 31.91
N MET A 108 -37.47 12.99 31.11
CA MET A 108 -37.21 13.70 29.86
C MET A 108 -36.07 14.73 30.05
N ARG A 109 -35.20 14.85 29.05
CA ARG A 109 -34.88 16.14 28.41
C ARG A 109 -34.02 15.94 27.17
N VAL A 110 -34.57 16.41 26.05
CA VAL A 110 -33.88 16.71 24.81
C VAL A 110 -32.91 17.87 25.03
N LYS A 111 -31.63 17.65 24.68
CA LYS A 111 -30.60 18.64 24.34
C LYS A 111 -29.56 17.84 23.56
N GLY A 112 -29.35 17.99 22.25
CA GLY A 112 -29.33 19.23 21.50
C GLY A 112 -28.06 19.97 21.84
N GLU A 113 -26.91 19.51 21.34
CA GLU A 113 -25.68 20.31 21.18
C GLU A 113 -24.64 19.50 20.39
N GLY A 114 -24.12 20.11 19.32
CA GLY A 114 -23.35 19.46 18.28
C GLY A 114 -21.98 18.96 18.74
N LYS A 115 -21.54 17.89 18.08
CA LYS A 115 -20.14 17.49 18.03
C LYS A 115 -19.69 17.59 16.58
N ALA A 116 -19.23 18.78 16.23
CA ALA A 116 -18.20 18.90 15.22
C ALA A 116 -16.94 18.18 15.72
N VAL A 117 -16.07 17.89 14.76
CA VAL A 117 -14.71 17.36 14.92
C VAL A 117 -14.64 15.84 15.03
N GLY A 118 -14.30 15.28 13.88
CA GLY A 118 -13.79 13.94 13.67
C GLY A 118 -13.32 13.77 12.24
N GLU A 119 -12.70 14.81 11.64
CA GLU A 119 -11.68 14.63 10.60
C GLU A 119 -10.54 13.84 11.27
N GLY A 120 -10.72 12.52 11.31
CA GLY A 120 -9.77 11.56 11.83
C GLY A 120 -8.92 11.12 10.67
N ALA A 121 -7.77 11.80 10.55
CA ALA A 121 -6.66 11.48 9.68
C ALA A 121 -6.44 9.97 9.51
N GLY A 122 -6.40 9.59 8.24
CA GLY A 122 -5.75 8.40 7.72
C GLY A 122 -5.25 8.66 6.30
N GLU A 123 -4.91 9.91 5.97
CA GLU A 123 -4.17 10.24 4.76
C GLU A 123 -2.70 9.88 5.01
N GLY A 124 -2.40 8.62 4.73
CA GLY A 124 -1.05 8.06 4.64
C GLY A 124 -1.10 6.76 3.83
N GLY A 125 -2.10 6.65 2.95
CA GLY A 125 -2.33 5.47 2.15
C GLY A 125 -1.48 5.52 0.90
N GLY A 126 -0.21 5.10 1.02
CA GLY A 126 0.72 4.78 -0.08
C GLY A 126 0.35 5.28 -1.47
N GLU A 127 0.23 6.60 -1.64
CA GLU A 127 -0.42 7.21 -2.80
C GLU A 127 0.26 6.86 -4.12
N GLY A 128 1.57 6.63 -4.10
CA GLY A 128 2.32 6.11 -5.24
C GLY A 128 2.23 4.58 -5.44
N LEU A 129 2.05 3.79 -4.38
CA LEU A 129 2.07 2.33 -4.47
C LEU A 129 0.78 1.75 -5.08
N ASP A 130 -0.35 2.42 -4.89
CA ASP A 130 -1.63 2.03 -5.50
C ASP A 130 -1.80 2.56 -6.94
N LEU A 131 -0.78 3.24 -7.50
CA LEU A 131 -0.76 3.71 -8.88
C LEU A 131 -0.95 2.54 -9.85
N LEU A 132 -1.97 2.66 -10.71
CA LEU A 132 -2.32 1.64 -11.71
C LEU A 132 -1.42 1.76 -12.94
N ILE A 133 -0.63 0.72 -13.18
CA ILE A 133 0.19 0.52 -14.37
C ILE A 133 -0.64 -0.14 -15.46
N ARG A 134 -0.70 0.51 -16.61
CA ARG A 134 -1.45 0.11 -17.80
C ARG A 134 -0.57 -0.64 -18.79
N PRO A 135 -1.16 -1.43 -19.69
CA PRO A 135 -0.40 -2.02 -20.79
C PRO A 135 0.24 -0.92 -21.65
N GLY A 136 1.52 -1.09 -21.96
CA GLY A 136 2.33 -0.12 -22.68
C GLY A 136 3.05 0.91 -21.80
N ASP A 137 2.76 0.96 -20.49
CA ASP A 137 3.48 1.85 -19.58
C ASP A 137 4.94 1.41 -19.39
N GLU A 138 5.78 2.37 -19.03
CA GLU A 138 7.20 2.17 -18.72
C GLU A 138 7.45 2.53 -17.26
N VAL A 139 7.98 1.59 -16.46
CA VAL A 139 8.28 1.80 -15.05
C VAL A 139 9.79 1.73 -14.84
N GLY A 140 10.41 2.77 -14.29
CA GLY A 140 11.85 2.82 -14.01
C GLY A 140 12.15 2.65 -12.52
N ILE A 141 13.09 1.77 -12.18
CA ILE A 141 13.66 1.65 -10.83
C ILE A 141 15.05 2.27 -10.82
N ILE A 142 15.18 3.41 -10.14
CA ILE A 142 16.40 4.23 -10.13
C ILE A 142 16.99 4.18 -8.70
N PRO A 143 17.87 3.22 -8.40
CA PRO A 143 18.55 3.20 -7.12
C PRO A 143 19.47 4.42 -6.96
N PRO A 144 19.73 4.86 -5.72
CA PRO A 144 20.64 5.96 -5.47
C PRO A 144 22.03 5.54 -5.97
N VAL A 145 22.68 6.44 -6.72
CA VAL A 145 24.04 6.21 -7.19
C VAL A 145 24.95 6.25 -5.96
N SER A 146 25.46 5.08 -5.53
CA SER A 146 26.60 5.09 -4.61
C SER A 146 27.76 5.66 -5.40
N SER A 147 28.30 6.80 -4.97
CA SER A 147 29.62 7.25 -5.39
C SER A 147 30.61 6.17 -4.95
N GLY A 148 30.85 5.19 -5.81
CA GLY A 148 31.85 4.15 -5.61
C GLY A 148 33.26 4.74 -5.65
#